data_AF-A0A497LHM8-F1
#
_entry.id   AF-A0A497LHM8-F1
#
_cell.length_a   1.000
_cell.length_b   1.000
_cell.length_c   1.000
_cell.angle_alpha   90.00
_cell.angle_beta   90.00
_cell.angle_gamma   90.00
#
_symmetry.space_group_name_H-M   'P 1'
#
loop_
_entity.id
_entity.type
_entity.pdbx_description
1 polymer ?
#
loop_
_entity_poly.entity_id
_entity_poly.type
_entity_poly.pdbx_seq_one_letter_code
_entity_poly.pdbx_strand_id
1 'polypeptide(L)' 'MVGKKIGVIGAGKIGEALISGLLKSGVAAPENLHASDIARQRCDYIAETYGVTCTTDNRKVAEASD' A
#
# COMPACT_ATOMS: atom_id res chain seq x y z
N MET A 1 14.16 2.91 -8.76
CA MET A 1 13.53 3.05 -7.44
C MET A 1 13.19 4.52 -7.22
N VAL A 2 11.92 4.82 -7.00
CA VAL A 2 11.41 6.14 -6.64
C VAL A 2 11.66 6.36 -5.15
N GLY A 3 12.33 7.46 -4.79
CA GLY A 3 12.60 7.84 -3.39
C GLY A 3 11.42 8.56 -2.72
N LYS A 4 10.18 8.18 -3.07
CA LYS A 4 8.94 8.77 -2.57
C LYS A 4 8.10 7.72 -1.85
N LYS A 5 7.33 8.15 -0.86
CA LYS A 5 6.33 7.34 -0.17
C LYS A 5 5.02 7.39 -0.93
N ILE A 6 4.53 6.25 -1.36
CA ILE A 6 3.33 6.13 -2.18
C ILE A 6 2.17 5.62 -1.32
N GLY A 7 1.08 6.38 -1.32
CA GLY A 7 -0.17 6.04 -0.62
C GLY A 7 -1.24 5.48 -1.55
N VAL A 8 -1.88 4.38 -1.16
CA VAL A 8 -3.00 3.77 -1.87
C VAL A 8 -4.22 3.70 -0.95
N ILE A 9 -5.15 4.63 -1.09
CA ILE A 9 -6.42 4.60 -0.36
C ILE A 9 -7.42 3.74 -1.14
N GLY A 10 -7.76 2.58 -0.57
CA GLY A 10 -8.55 1.54 -1.22
C GLY A 10 -7.67 0.42 -1.76
N ALA A 11 -7.38 -0.57 -0.92
CA ALA A 11 -6.54 -1.73 -1.26
C ALA A 11 -7.34 -2.90 -1.85
N GLY A 12 -8.50 -2.66 -2.47
CA GLY A 12 -9.26 -3.66 -3.24
C GLY A 12 -8.51 -4.17 -4.48
N LYS A 13 -9.22 -4.72 -5.46
CA LYS A 13 -8.58 -5.34 -6.65
C LYS A 13 -7.62 -4.40 -7.40
N ILE A 14 -8.04 -3.14 -7.63
CA ILE A 14 -7.22 -2.16 -8.35
C ILE A 14 -6.05 -1.70 -7.48
N GLY A 15 -6.29 -1.37 -6.20
CA GLY A 15 -5.22 -0.96 -5.29
C GLY A 15 -4.13 -2.02 -5.15
N GLU A 16 -4.51 -3.30 -5.01
CA GLU A 16 -3.56 -4.41 -5.00
C GLU A 16 -2.81 -4.56 -6.32
N ALA A 17 -3.49 -4.44 -7.46
CA ALA A 17 -2.82 -4.52 -8.76
C ALA A 17 -1.74 -3.44 -8.90
N LEU A 18 -2.01 -2.22 -8.41
CA LEU A 18 -1.02 -1.12 -8.38
C LEU A 18 0.14 -1.43 -7.43
N ILE A 19 -0.14 -1.86 -6.19
CA ILE A 19 0.88 -2.24 -5.20
C ILE A 19 1.78 -3.34 -5.77
N SER A 20 1.17 -4.42 -6.28
CA SER A 20 1.86 -5.55 -6.88
C SER A 20 2.71 -5.13 -8.08
N GLY A 21 2.18 -4.27 -8.96
CA GLY A 21 2.91 -3.76 -10.12
C GLY A 21 4.11 -2.89 -9.74
N LEU A 22 3.97 -1.99 -8.77
CA LEU A 22 5.04 -1.12 -8.29
C LEU A 22 6.19 -1.91 -7.64
N LEU A 23 5.85 -2.95 -6.88
CA LEU A 23 6.81 -3.85 -6.27
C LEU A 23 7.52 -4.71 -7.33
N LYS A 24 6.76 -5.37 -8.21
CA LYS A 24 7.32 -6.25 -9.26
C LYS A 24 8.22 -5.49 -10.24
N SER A 25 7.92 -4.23 -10.52
CA SER A 25 8.74 -3.39 -11.40
C SER A 25 10.00 -2.83 -10.72
N GLY A 26 10.17 -3.01 -9.40
CA GLY A 26 11.28 -2.43 -8.64
C GLY A 26 11.23 -0.91 -8.54
N VAL A 27 10.07 -0.30 -8.86
CA VAL A 27 9.88 1.14 -8.80
C VAL A 27 9.73 1.58 -7.34
N ALA A 28 9.07 0.81 -6.49
CA ALA A 28 8.93 1.10 -5.06
C ALA A 28 9.40 -0.10 -4.21
N ALA A 29 9.94 0.20 -3.04
CA ALA A 29 10.22 -0.79 -2.00
C ALA A 29 8.99 -0.92 -1.08
N PRO A 30 8.72 -2.11 -0.49
CA PRO A 30 7.57 -2.32 0.40
C PRO A 30 7.44 -1.29 1.52
N GLU A 31 8.56 -0.88 2.12
CA GLU A 31 8.63 0.11 3.20
C GLU A 31 8.22 1.53 2.77
N ASN A 32 8.24 1.81 1.47
CA ASN A 32 7.81 3.09 0.91
C ASN A 32 6.34 3.07 0.43
N LEU A 33 5.65 1.94 0.57
CA LEU A 33 4.25 1.82 0.21
C LEU A 33 3.38 1.81 1.49
N HIS A 34 2.33 2.62 1.46
CA HIS A 34 1.30 2.66 2.48
C HIS A 34 -0.05 2.47 1.83
N ALA A 35 -0.91 1.66 2.42
CA ALA A 35 -2.23 1.38 1.89
C ALA A 35 -3.31 1.51 2.97
N SER A 36 -4.55 1.72 2.54
CA SER A 36 -5.71 1.53 3.42
C SER A 36 -6.85 0.81 2.74
N ASP A 37 -7.65 0.13 3.55
CA ASP A 37 -8.94 -0.41 3.14
C ASP A 37 -9.90 -0.41 4.33
N ILE A 38 -11.20 -0.30 4.08
CA ILE A 38 -12.22 -0.35 5.14
C ILE A 38 -12.29 -1.74 5.77
N ALA A 39 -11.99 -2.79 5.01
CA ALA A 39 -11.99 -4.16 5.51
C ALA A 39 -10.64 -4.51 6.16
N ARG A 40 -10.63 -4.74 7.48
CA ARG A 40 -9.40 -5.11 8.21
C ARG A 40 -8.72 -6.35 7.62
N GLN A 41 -9.49 -7.39 7.30
CA GLN A 41 -9.00 -8.61 6.66
C GLN A 41 -8.25 -8.33 5.36
N ARG A 42 -8.70 -7.30 4.62
CA ARG A 42 -8.05 -6.91 3.38
C ARG A 42 -6.68 -6.30 3.65
N CYS A 43 -6.57 -5.46 4.67
CA CYS A 43 -5.27 -4.93 5.08
C CYS A 43 -4.31 -6.00 5.60
N ASP A 44 -4.82 -6.98 6.34
CA ASP A 44 -4.00 -8.11 6.83
C ASP A 44 -3.40 -8.87 5.66
N TYR A 45 -4.24 -9.24 4.69
CA TYR A 45 -3.79 -9.90 3.47
C TYR A 45 -2.74 -9.08 2.71
N ILE A 46 -2.94 -7.76 2.56
CA ILE A 46 -1.97 -6.89 1.84
C ILE A 46 -0.64 -6.83 2.59
N ALA A 47 -0.67 -6.70 3.91
CA ALA A 47 0.54 -6.64 4.73
C ALA A 47 1.31 -7.97 4.69
N GLU A 48 0.61 -9.10 4.83
CA GLU A 48 1.23 -10.44 4.80
C GLU A 48 1.77 -10.80 3.41
N THR A 49 1.03 -10.48 2.35
CA THR A 49 1.38 -10.88 0.98
C THR A 49 2.50 -10.02 0.38
N TYR A 50 2.50 -8.72 0.68
CA TYR A 50 3.38 -7.75 0.02
C TYR A 50 4.41 -7.09 0.94
N GLY A 51 4.32 -7.29 2.27
CA GLY A 51 5.17 -6.60 3.24
C GLY A 51 4.92 -5.09 3.32
N VAL A 52 3.75 -4.64 2.85
CA VAL A 52 3.36 -3.22 2.78
C VAL A 52 2.57 -2.82 4.03
N THR A 53 2.78 -1.60 4.54
CA THR A 53 1.98 -1.10 5.66
C THR A 53 0.55 -0.85 5.20
N CYS A 54 -0.44 -1.58 5.73
CA CYS A 54 -1.86 -1.33 5.48
C CYS A 54 -2.63 -1.00 6.76
N THR A 55 -3.49 0.01 6.72
CA THR A 55 -4.29 0.45 7.86
C THR A 55 -5.76 0.64 7.49
N THR A 56 -6.66 0.67 8.46
CA THR A 56 -8.07 1.01 8.20
C THR A 56 -8.37 2.51 8.28
N ASP A 57 -7.35 3.37 8.37
CA ASP A 57 -7.50 4.84 8.48
C ASP A 57 -6.83 5.53 7.29
N ASN A 58 -7.64 6.11 6.42
CA ASN A 58 -7.18 6.84 5.24
C ASN A 58 -6.27 8.03 5.60
N ARG A 59 -6.47 8.65 6.76
CA ARG A 59 -5.67 9.81 7.18
C ARG A 59 -4.22 9.43 7.43
N LYS A 60 -3.99 8.26 8.05
CA LYS A 60 -2.62 7.75 8.27
C LYS A 60 -1.87 7.51 6.98
N VAL A 61 -2.56 7.03 5.93
CA VAL A 61 -1.95 6.84 4.61
C VAL A 61 -1.61 8.18 3.99
N ALA A 62 -2.54 9.13 4.01
CA ALA A 62 -2.32 10.46 3.45
C ALA A 62 -1.16 11.21 4.14
N GLU A 63 -1.07 11.13 5.47
CA GLU A 63 0.01 11.73 6.27
C GLU A 63 1.38 11.08 6.01
N ALA A 64 1.40 9.80 5.64
CA ALA A 64 2.63 9.04 5.40
C ALA A 64 3.09 9.05 3.93
N SER A 65 2.42 9.79 3.04
CA SER A 65 2.68 9.80 1.59
C SER A 65 3.22 11.15 1.10
N ASP A 66 3.98 11.13 0.00
CA ASP A 66 4.50 12.33 -0.69
C ASP A 66 3.60 12.81 -1.83
#